data_AF-A0A929YJ92-F1
#
_entry.id   AF-A0A929YJ92-F1
#
_cell.length_a   1.000
_cell.length_b   1.000
_cell.length_c   1.000
_cell.angle_alpha   90.00
_cell.angle_beta   90.00
_cell.angle_gamma   90.00
#
_symmetry.space_group_name_H-M   'P 1'
#
loop_
_entity.id
_entity.type
_entity.pdbx_description
1 polymer ?
#
loop_
_entity_poly.entity_id
_entity_poly.type
_entity_poly.pdbx_seq_one_letter_code
_entity_poly.pdbx_strand_id
1 'polypeptide(L)' 'MMDNIILHIPHASLCLPPDFWRDITVDKEIVERELCFIADYKVDELVKNIDSHKIIAKYSRLYCDVERFRS' A
#
# COMPACT_ATOMS: atom_id res chain seq x y z
N MET A 1 -16.77 -20.92 -9.64
CA MET A 1 -15.86 -21.72 -8.79
C MET A 1 -14.75 -20.75 -8.48
N MET A 2 -14.50 -20.40 -7.22
CA MET A 2 -13.37 -19.52 -6.90
C MET A 2 -12.12 -20.22 -7.39
N ASP A 3 -11.44 -19.60 -8.35
CA ASP A 3 -10.16 -20.11 -8.82
C ASP A 3 -9.17 -20.11 -7.64
N ASN A 4 -8.23 -21.07 -7.61
CA ASN A 4 -7.17 -21.16 -6.61
C ASN A 4 -6.12 -20.03 -6.80
N ILE A 5 -6.58 -18.80 -6.98
CA ILE A 5 -5.78 -17.61 -7.29
C ILE A 5 -5.74 -16.72 -6.05
N ILE A 6 -4.51 -16.37 -5.67
CA ILE A 6 -4.23 -15.33 -4.68
C ILE A 6 -3.65 -14.13 -5.43
N LEU A 7 -4.26 -12.97 -5.26
CA LEU A 7 -3.74 -11.69 -5.72
C LEU A 7 -3.16 -10.94 -4.51
N HIS A 8 -1.84 -10.79 -4.49
CA HIS A 8 -1.15 -9.98 -3.51
C HIS A 8 -1.04 -8.54 -4.04
N ILE A 9 -1.49 -7.56 -3.25
CA ILE A 9 -1.54 -6.13 -3.61
C ILE A 9 -0.81 -5.35 -2.52
N PRO A 10 0.53 -5.28 -2.59
CA PRO A 10 1.37 -4.80 -1.49
C PRO A 10 1.43 -3.27 -1.38
N HIS A 11 1.17 -2.52 -2.46
CA HIS A 11 1.52 -1.09 -2.52
C HIS A 11 0.35 -0.15 -2.90
N ALA A 12 -0.90 -0.62 -2.85
CA ALA A 12 -2.05 0.21 -3.20
C ALA A 12 -2.49 1.20 -2.09
N SER A 13 -2.17 0.89 -0.82
CA SER A 13 -2.61 1.71 0.32
C SER A 13 -1.82 3.03 0.43
N LEU A 14 -2.54 4.12 0.69
CA LEU A 14 -1.96 5.41 1.06
C LEU A 14 -1.98 5.64 2.59
N CYS A 15 -2.46 4.67 3.36
CA CYS A 15 -2.61 4.84 4.81
C CYS A 15 -1.25 4.78 5.51
N LEU A 16 -1.05 5.70 6.45
CA LEU A 16 0.05 5.68 7.40
C LEU A 16 -0.50 5.36 8.80
N PRO A 17 0.27 4.67 9.66
CA PRO A 17 -0.16 4.47 11.04
C PRO A 17 -0.12 5.81 11.82
N PRO A 18 -0.97 6.01 12.85
CA PRO A 18 -1.09 7.31 13.53
C PRO A 18 0.22 7.81 14.18
N ASP A 19 1.07 6.90 14.62
CA ASP A 19 2.36 7.17 15.24
C ASP A 19 3.47 7.52 14.23
N PHE A 20 3.26 7.30 12.93
CA PHE A 20 4.19 7.70 11.87
C PHE A 20 4.60 9.17 12.01
N TRP A 21 3.64 10.05 12.28
CA TRP A 21 3.85 11.49 12.31
C TRP A 21 4.66 12.00 13.51
N ARG A 22 5.00 11.15 14.48
CA ARG A 22 5.73 11.56 15.69
C ARG A 22 7.15 12.03 15.38
N ASP A 23 7.80 11.39 14.40
CA ASP A 23 9.22 11.58 14.10
C ASP A 23 9.45 12.25 12.74
N ILE A 24 8.37 12.69 12.06
CA ILE A 24 8.44 13.29 10.73
C ILE A 24 8.69 14.79 10.86
N THR A 25 9.79 15.25 10.26
CA THR A 25 10.17 16.67 10.22
C THR A 25 9.79 17.35 8.91
N VAL A 26 9.22 16.60 7.97
CA VAL A 26 8.87 17.06 6.62
C VAL A 26 7.40 17.48 6.60
N ASP A 27 7.08 18.53 5.84
CA ASP A 27 5.71 19.01 5.69
C ASP A 27 4.77 17.89 5.23
N LYS A 28 3.55 17.90 5.78
CA LYS A 28 2.53 16.89 5.53
C LYS A 28 2.20 16.79 4.04
N GLU A 29 2.16 17.92 3.34
CA GLU A 29 1.84 18.01 1.91
C GLU A 29 2.90 17.30 1.06
N ILE A 30 4.17 17.33 1.49
CA ILE A 30 5.24 16.59 0.82
C ILE A 30 5.01 15.09 1.01
N VAL A 31 4.73 14.64 2.23
CA VAL A 31 4.44 13.23 2.51
C VAL A 31 3.24 12.74 1.72
N GLU A 32 2.15 13.50 1.66
CA GLU A 32 0.94 13.16 0.90
C GLU A 32 1.20 13.05 -0.60
N ARG A 33 2.05 13.93 -1.15
CA ARG A 33 2.49 13.82 -2.55
C ARG A 33 3.29 12.54 -2.78
N GLU A 34 4.25 12.25 -1.91
CA GLU A 34 5.08 11.05 -2.03
C GLU A 34 4.26 9.76 -1.88
N LEU A 35 3.30 9.72 -0.95
CA LEU A 35 2.35 8.60 -0.79
C LEU A 35 1.69 8.24 -2.12
N CYS A 36 1.12 9.23 -2.82
CA CYS A 36 0.50 9.01 -4.12
C CYS A 36 1.50 8.65 -5.21
N PHE A 37 2.69 9.26 -5.20
CA PHE A 37 3.70 9.09 -6.25
C PHE A 37 4.31 7.69 -6.28
N ILE A 38 4.58 7.09 -5.11
CA ILE A 38 5.26 5.79 -5.03
C ILE A 38 4.30 4.60 -4.96
N ALA A 39 3.02 4.85 -4.71
CA ALA A 39 2.02 3.79 -4.61
C ALA A 39 1.70 3.19 -5.98
N ASP A 40 1.34 1.91 -5.96
CA ASP A 40 0.67 1.26 -7.07
C ASP A 40 -0.81 1.66 -7.03
N TYR A 41 -1.04 2.94 -7.27
CA TYR A 41 -2.30 3.60 -6.92
C TYR A 41 -3.48 2.97 -7.68
N LYS A 42 -4.51 2.58 -6.91
CA LYS A 42 -5.76 1.98 -7.41
C LYS A 42 -5.61 0.63 -8.11
N VAL A 43 -4.52 -0.11 -7.90
CA VAL A 43 -4.41 -1.48 -8.42
C VAL A 43 -5.44 -2.42 -7.78
N ASP A 44 -5.80 -2.20 -6.53
CA ASP A 44 -6.91 -2.88 -5.84
C ASP A 44 -8.26 -2.66 -6.56
N GLU A 45 -8.54 -1.44 -7.00
CA GLU A 45 -9.71 -1.11 -7.81
C GLU A 45 -9.66 -1.73 -9.21
N LEU A 46 -8.48 -1.78 -9.84
CA LEU A 46 -8.28 -2.39 -11.15
C LEU A 46 -8.67 -3.87 -11.15
N VAL A 47 -8.34 -4.59 -10.08
CA VAL A 47 -8.58 -6.04 -9.96
C VAL A 47 -9.83 -6.40 -9.17
N LYS A 48 -10.65 -5.43 -8.76
CA LYS A 48 -11.78 -5.65 -7.84
C LYS A 48 -12.74 -6.75 -8.29
N ASN A 49 -12.98 -6.83 -9.61
CA ASN A 49 -13.94 -7.76 -10.21
C ASN A 49 -13.34 -9.14 -10.55
N ILE A 50 -12.05 -9.37 -10.28
CA ILE A 50 -11.42 -10.68 -10.47
C ILE A 50 -11.82 -11.60 -9.31
N ASP A 51 -12.47 -12.72 -9.60
CA ASP A 51 -12.80 -13.75 -8.61
C ASP A 51 -11.52 -14.40 -8.09
N SER A 52 -11.10 -14.01 -6.89
CA SER A 52 -9.79 -14.36 -6.31
C SER A 52 -9.72 -13.99 -4.84
N HIS A 53 -8.80 -14.61 -4.11
CA HIS A 53 -8.42 -14.18 -2.77
C HIS A 53 -7.45 -13.00 -2.85
N LYS A 54 -7.86 -11.83 -2.36
CA LYS A 54 -7.04 -10.61 -2.38
C LYS A 54 -6.38 -10.39 -1.03
N ILE A 55 -5.07 -10.24 -1.01
CA ILE A 55 -4.29 -9.87 0.17
C ILE A 55 -3.75 -8.46 -0.08
N ILE A 56 -4.34 -7.47 0.59
CA ILE A 56 -4.01 -6.05 0.40
C ILE A 56 -3.25 -5.56 1.63
N ALA A 57 -2.11 -4.91 1.42
CA ALA A 57 -1.37 -4.31 2.52
C ALA A 57 -2.15 -3.15 3.14
N LYS A 58 -2.22 -3.13 4.48
CA LYS A 58 -2.94 -2.09 5.22
C LYS A 58 -2.29 -0.71 5.10
N TYR A 59 -0.96 -0.66 5.08
CA TYR A 59 -0.19 0.58 5.13
C TYR A 59 0.58 0.80 3.83
N SER A 60 0.89 2.08 3.55
CA SER A 60 1.71 2.47 2.42
C SER A 60 3.12 1.91 2.50
N ARG A 61 3.70 1.62 1.33
CA ARG A 61 5.11 1.27 1.19
C ARG A 61 6.07 2.33 1.72
N LEU A 62 5.62 3.60 1.82
CA LEU A 62 6.41 4.67 2.43
C LEU A 62 6.74 4.35 3.90
N TYR A 63 5.80 3.71 4.61
CA TYR A 63 6.00 3.27 5.99
C TYR A 63 6.75 1.94 6.04
N CYS A 64 6.28 0.94 5.28
CA CYS A 64 6.90 -0.37 5.22
C CYS A 64 6.62 -1.03 3.88
N ASP A 65 7.67 -1.24 3.09
CA ASP A 65 7.59 -2.00 1.85
C ASP A 65 7.68 -3.51 2.16
N VAL A 66 6.54 -4.20 2.11
CA VAL A 66 6.43 -5.65 2.43
C VAL A 66 7.14 -6.56 1.41
N GLU A 67 7.62 -6.01 0.30
CA GLU A 67 8.39 -6.74 -0.71
C GLU A 67 9.90 -6.56 -0.56
N ARG A 68 10.35 -5.78 0.42
CA ARG A 68 11.78 -5.61 0.73
C ARG A 68 12.19 -6.45 1.92
N PHE A 69 13.29 -7.19 1.77
CA PHE A 69 13.90 -7.90 2.89
C PHE A 69 14.57 -6.93 3.86
N ARG A 70 14.60 -7.30 5.15
CA ARG A 70 15.49 -6.65 6.11
C ARG A 70 16.94 -6.99 5.73
N SER A 71 17.74 -5.96 5.51
CA SER A 71 19.20 -6.03 5.39
C SER A 71 19.84 -6.31 6.74
#